data_AF-A0A090FZE3-F1
#
_entry.id   AF-A0A090FZE3-F1
#
_cell.length_a   1.000
_cell.length_b   1.000
_cell.length_c   1.000
_cell.angle_alpha   90.00
_cell.angle_beta   90.00
_cell.angle_gamma   90.00
#
_symmetry.space_group_name_H-M   'P 1'
#
loop_
_entity.id
_entity.type
_entity.pdbx_description
1 polymer ?
#
loop_
_entity_poly.entity_id
_entity_poly.type
_entity_poly.pdbx_seq_one_letter_code
_entity_poly.pdbx_strand_id
1 'polypeptide(L)' 'MSRLNEYLRLYEYCQAKADGADWPEFRDMWRTIAASYTLLIGLEARGPQGLATEVQRRPKATEPSMGPENSKTFLT' A
#
# COMPACT_ATOMS: atom_id res chain seq x y z
N MET A 1 2.68 -5.97 -25.41
CA MET A 1 1.98 -6.57 -24.27
C MET A 1 1.82 -5.48 -23.20
N SER A 2 0.63 -5.29 -22.59
CA SER A 2 0.39 -4.16 -21.67
C SER A 2 0.77 -4.48 -20.22
N ARG A 3 1.11 -3.44 -19.43
CA ARG A 3 1.37 -3.53 -17.98
C ARG A 3 0.24 -4.22 -17.22
N LEU A 4 -1.02 -3.91 -17.55
CA LEU A 4 -2.18 -4.57 -16.95
C LEU A 4 -2.15 -6.09 -17.13
N ASN A 5 -1.84 -6.56 -18.34
CA ASN A 5 -1.73 -7.99 -18.64
C ASN A 5 -0.55 -8.64 -17.92
N GLU A 6 0.55 -7.92 -17.73
CA GLU A 6 1.69 -8.39 -16.95
C GLU A 6 1.34 -8.55 -15.47
N TYR A 7 0.69 -7.56 -14.86
CA TYR A 7 0.25 -7.64 -13.46
C TYR A 7 -0.78 -8.75 -13.23
N LEU A 8 -1.71 -8.96 -14.17
CA LEU A 8 -2.67 -10.07 -14.09
C LEU A 8 -1.97 -11.43 -14.09
N ARG A 9 -1.01 -11.65 -15.00
CA ARG A 9 -0.22 -12.90 -15.02
C ARG A 9 0.58 -13.12 -13.74
N LEU A 10 1.19 -12.06 -13.21
CA LEU A 10 1.98 -12.13 -11.98
C LEU A 10 1.09 -12.41 -10.76
N TYR A 11 -0.09 -11.81 -10.71
CA TYR A 11 -1.11 -12.12 -9.69
C TYR A 11 -1.50 -13.60 -9.74
N GLU A 12 -1.87 -14.12 -10.91
CA GLU A 12 -2.26 -15.53 -11.08
C GLU A 12 -1.12 -16.47 -10.70
N TYR A 13 0.12 -16.15 -11.09
CA TYR A 13 1.29 -16.93 -10.71
C TYR A 13 1.49 -16.97 -9.19
N CYS A 14 1.42 -15.82 -8.52
CA CYS A 14 1.59 -15.75 -7.07
C CYS A 14 0.46 -16.47 -6.33
N GLN A 15 -0.78 -16.36 -6.83
CA GLN A 15 -1.92 -17.08 -6.29
C GLN A 15 -1.74 -18.60 -6.39
N ALA A 16 -1.33 -19.09 -7.56
CA ALA A 16 -1.03 -20.51 -7.76
C ALA A 16 0.11 -21.01 -6.86
N LYS A 17 1.14 -20.18 -6.61
CA LYS A 17 2.22 -20.50 -5.66
C LYS A 17 1.73 -20.56 -4.21
N ALA A 18 0.82 -19.68 -3.81
CA ALA A 18 0.21 -19.74 -2.49
C ALA A 18 -0.65 -21.00 -2.32
N ASP A 19 -1.49 -21.32 -3.31
CA ASP A 19 -2.41 -22.44 -3.25
C ASP A 19 -1.68 -23.79 -3.24
N GLY A 20 -0.51 -23.87 -3.90
CA GLY A 20 0.37 -25.05 -3.88
C GLY A 20 1.40 -25.10 -2.76
N ALA A 21 1.43 -24.13 -1.83
CA ALA A 21 2.41 -24.11 -0.75
C ALA A 21 1.94 -24.92 0.47
N ASP A 22 2.71 -25.96 0.81
CA ASP A 22 2.50 -26.79 2.00
C ASP A 22 2.84 -26.04 3.29
N TRP A 23 3.88 -25.20 3.23
CA TRP A 23 4.38 -24.44 4.35
C TRP A 23 3.60 -23.12 4.53
N PRO A 24 3.02 -22.87 5.73
CA PRO A 24 2.21 -21.68 6.00
C PRO A 24 2.93 -20.36 5.70
N GLU A 25 4.20 -20.24 6.06
CA GLU A 25 4.99 -19.01 5.90
C GLU A 25 5.20 -18.67 4.43
N PHE A 26 5.44 -19.69 3.58
CA PHE A 26 5.57 -19.49 2.14
C PHE A 26 4.22 -19.14 1.52
N ARG A 27 3.13 -19.76 1.96
CA ARG A 27 1.77 -19.43 1.53
C ARG A 27 1.45 -17.96 1.83
N ASP A 28 1.74 -17.50 3.04
CA ASP A 28 1.45 -16.13 3.47
C ASP A 28 2.32 -15.10 2.75
N MET A 29 3.59 -15.44 2.48
CA MET A 29 4.45 -14.64 1.62
C MET A 29 3.85 -14.49 0.21
N TRP A 30 3.48 -15.60 -0.44
CA TRP A 30 2.90 -15.56 -1.79
C TRP A 30 1.57 -14.81 -1.85
N ARG A 31 0.72 -14.95 -0.82
CA ARG A 31 -0.52 -14.17 -0.69
C ARG A 31 -0.25 -12.67 -0.56
N THR A 32 0.75 -12.29 0.21
CA THR A 32 1.15 -10.88 0.38
C THR A 32 1.63 -10.28 -0.95
N ILE A 33 2.40 -11.05 -1.72
CA ILE A 33 2.85 -10.65 -3.06
C ILE A 33 1.65 -10.55 -4.01
N ALA A 34 0.74 -11.54 -4.02
CA ALA A 34 -0.47 -11.51 -4.85
C ALA A 34 -1.34 -10.28 -4.54
N ALA A 35 -1.56 -9.97 -3.26
CA ALA A 35 -2.31 -8.78 -2.84
C ALA A 35 -1.67 -7.47 -3.36
N SER A 36 -0.34 -7.39 -3.40
CA SER A 36 0.38 -6.24 -3.97
C SER A 36 0.08 -6.07 -5.47
N TYR A 37 0.03 -7.17 -6.23
CA TYR A 37 -0.38 -7.11 -7.64
C TYR A 37 -1.87 -6.77 -7.80
N THR A 38 -2.75 -7.22 -6.92
CA THR A 38 -4.16 -6.79 -6.94
C THR A 38 -4.30 -5.27 -6.82
N LEU A 39 -3.50 -4.62 -5.97
CA LEU A 39 -3.47 -3.16 -5.86
C LEU A 39 -3.00 -2.51 -7.17
N LEU A 40 -1.90 -3.01 -7.76
CA LEU A 40 -1.37 -2.48 -9.03
C LEU A 40 -2.34 -2.66 -10.20
N ILE A 41 -3.05 -3.79 -10.26
CA ILE A 41 -4.13 -4.03 -11.24
C ILE A 41 -5.23 -2.98 -11.06
N GLY A 42 -5.66 -2.72 -9.81
CA GLY A 42 -6.66 -1.71 -9.51
C GLY A 42 -6.23 -0.30 -9.92
N LEU A 43 -4.97 0.07 -9.70
CA LEU A 43 -4.41 1.35 -10.14
C LEU A 43 -4.37 1.48 -11.67
N GLU A 44 -3.90 0.43 -12.35
CA GLU A 44 -3.79 0.43 -13.82
C GLU A 44 -5.17 0.44 -14.50
N ALA A 45 -6.13 -0.33 -13.98
CA ALA A 45 -7.48 -0.41 -14.53
C ALA A 45 -8.28 0.89 -14.37
N ARG A 46 -7.98 1.70 -13.35
CA ARG A 46 -8.62 3.01 -13.11
C ARG A 46 -7.98 4.16 -13.91
N GLY A 47 -6.82 3.93 -14.52
CA GLY A 47 -6.08 4.95 -15.24
C GLY A 47 -5.58 6.11 -14.35
N PRO A 48 -5.09 7.21 -14.96
CA PRO A 48 -4.45 8.32 -14.24
C PRO A 48 -5.32 8.99 -13.16
N GLN A 49 -6.64 8.90 -13.27
CA GLN A 49 -7.60 9.48 -12.33
C GLN A 49 -7.75 8.65 -11.04
N GLY A 50 -7.49 7.33 -11.10
CA GLY A 50 -7.50 6.45 -9.93
C GLY A 50 -6.37 6.75 -8.94
N LEU A 51 -5.18 7.05 -9.46
CA LEU A 51 -3.99 7.43 -8.69
C LEU A 51 -4.20 8.73 -7.88
N ALA A 52 -4.78 9.76 -8.51
CA ALA A 52 -5.03 11.04 -7.85
C ALA A 52 -6.01 10.92 -6.67
N THR A 53 -7.02 10.06 -6.82
CA THR A 53 -8.04 9.82 -5.79
C THR A 53 -7.47 9.06 -4.58
N GLU A 54 -6.50 8.17 -4.79
CA GLU A 54 -5.84 7.40 -3.72
C GLU A 54 -4.82 8.24 -2.95
N VAL A 55 -4.08 9.13 -3.65
CA VAL A 55 -3.18 10.12 -3.02
C VAL A 55 -3.96 11.07 -2.11
N GLN A 56 -5.16 11.50 -2.51
CA GLN A 56 -6.00 12.37 -1.69
C GLN A 56 -6.60 11.68 -0.46
N ARG A 57 -6.79 10.36 -0.49
CA ARG A 57 -7.37 9.61 0.64
C ARG A 57 -6.36 9.26 1.72
N ARG A 58 -5.07 9.56 1.54
CA ARG A 58 -4.13 9.50 2.67
C ARG A 58 -4.65 10.45 3.75
N PRO A 59 -4.96 9.97 4.96
CA PRO A 59 -5.29 10.86 6.06
C PRO A 59 -4.10 11.81 6.23
N LYS A 60 -4.36 13.13 6.17
CA LYS A 60 -3.37 14.10 6.64
C LYS A 60 -3.03 13.67 8.05
N ALA A 61 -1.77 13.28 8.28
CA ALA A 61 -1.25 13.14 9.62
C ALA A 61 -1.58 14.46 10.32
N THR A 62 -2.40 14.39 11.36
CA THR A 62 -2.61 15.51 12.26
C THR A 62 -1.23 15.82 12.82
N GLU A 63 -0.61 16.89 12.35
CA GLU A 63 0.63 17.37 12.95
C GLU A 63 0.36 17.54 14.46
N PRO A 64 1.21 16.99 15.35
CA PRO A 64 1.11 17.32 16.75
C PRO A 64 1.35 18.82 16.88
N SER A 65 0.31 19.55 17.28
CA SER A 65 0.41 20.96 17.63
C SER A 65 1.33 21.05 18.85
N MET A 66 2.61 21.36 18.63
CA MET A 66 3.51 21.81 19.69
C MET A 66 3.01 23.20 20.08
N GLY A 67 2.29 23.25 21.21
CA GLY A 67 1.76 24.48 21.77
C GLY A 67 2.85 25.52 22.01
N PRO A 68 2.49 26.82 22.06
CA PRO A 68 3.43 27.91 22.13
C PRO A 68 4.25 27.87 23.43
N GLU A 69 5.54 27.99 23.20
CA GLU A 69 6.65 28.20 24.12
C GLU A 69 6.30 29.29 25.15
N ASN A 70 5.89 28.90 26.36
CA ASN A 70 5.83 29.84 27.47
C ASN A 70 7.20 29.94 28.13
N SER A 71 8.02 30.78 27.51
CA SER A 71 9.10 31.51 28.17
C SER A 71 8.55 32.29 29.37
N LYS A 72 8.84 31.85 30.60
CA LYS A 72 8.85 32.68 31.83
C LYS A 72 10.01 32.24 32.70
N THR A 73 11.17 32.88 32.58
CA THR A 73 11.65 34.01 33.38
C THR A 73 11.96 33.63 34.83
N PHE A 74 13.25 33.79 35.16
CA PHE A 74 13.89 33.78 36.47
C PHE A 74 13.10 34.54 37.56
N LEU A 75 13.11 34.00 38.80
CA LEU A 75 13.52 34.67 40.06
C LEU A 75 13.16 33.78 41.27
N THR A 76 14.17 33.28 41.97
CA THR A 76 14.36 33.35 43.45
C THR A 76 15.76 32.87 43.77
#